data_AF-A0A7S2HKX1-F1
#
_entry.id   AF-A0A7S2HKX1-F1
#
_cell.length_a   1.000
_cell.length_b   1.000
_cell.length_c   1.000
_cell.angle_alpha   90.00
_cell.angle_beta   90.00
_cell.angle_gamma   90.00
#
_symmetry.space_group_name_H-M   'P 1'
#
loop_
_entity.id
_entity.type
_entity.pdbx_description
1 polymer ?
#
loop_
_entity_poly.entity_id
_entity_poly.type
_entity_poly.pdbx_seq_one_letter_code
_entity_poly.pdbx_strand_id
1 'polypeptide(L)'
;SSRRATVEDEIVPDTIWTHDQIQGVVNVNVPVRQTVIKLSPEAGGGLLVHNPVAPTPQLIAMMDTLVKQHGPVRHIVLGTVALEHKATFGPFAQNYPNATVWLQPGQWAFPINLPIELTGVTQRGPRLRQLSPNPSVGYRYYSSGTQPEWAVDIEYETLGPLRFQSVGAFSETAFFHKPTKTLLVT
;
A
#
# COMPACT_ATOMS: atom_id res chain seq x y z
N SER A 1 -14.58 21.64 7.14
CA SER A 1 -13.72 20.54 6.69
C SER A 1 -12.88 21.07 5.54
N SER A 2 -11.58 21.30 5.72
CA SER A 2 -10.71 21.70 4.61
C SER A 2 -10.72 20.57 3.57
N ARG A 3 -10.91 20.93 2.29
CA ARG A 3 -10.89 19.98 1.18
C ARG A 3 -9.49 19.34 1.13
N ARG A 4 -9.37 18.04 1.40
CA ARG A 4 -8.12 17.29 1.17
C ARG A 4 -7.86 17.27 -0.34
N ALA A 5 -7.15 18.28 -0.83
CA ALA A 5 -6.73 18.33 -2.23
C ALA A 5 -5.73 17.19 -2.47
N THR A 6 -5.84 16.56 -3.64
CA THR A 6 -4.87 15.58 -4.13
C THR A 6 -4.07 16.24 -5.25
N VAL A 7 -2.75 16.17 -5.17
CA VAL A 7 -1.83 16.52 -6.25
C VAL A 7 -1.39 15.22 -6.91
N GLU A 8 -1.51 15.15 -8.23
CA GLU A 8 -1.06 14.01 -9.04
C GLU A 8 0.18 14.41 -9.84
N ASP A 9 1.21 13.57 -9.81
CA ASP A 9 2.40 13.70 -10.66
C ASP A 9 2.70 12.37 -11.35
N GLU A 10 3.02 12.41 -12.64
CA GLU A 10 3.57 11.29 -13.37
C GLU A 10 5.10 11.36 -13.30
N ILE A 11 5.68 10.62 -12.36
CA ILE A 11 7.13 10.68 -12.08
C ILE A 11 7.95 9.78 -13.01
N VAL A 12 7.31 8.77 -13.60
CA VAL A 12 7.86 8.00 -14.72
C VAL A 12 6.77 7.85 -15.77
N PRO A 13 6.96 8.37 -17.00
CA PRO A 13 5.96 8.32 -18.06
C PRO A 13 5.37 6.92 -18.27
N ASP A 14 4.05 6.85 -18.35
CA ASP A 14 3.22 5.67 -18.57
C ASP A 14 3.46 4.51 -17.58
N THR A 15 4.10 4.78 -16.43
CA THR A 15 4.61 3.73 -15.54
C THR A 15 4.38 4.00 -14.05
N ILE A 16 4.72 5.20 -13.55
CA ILE A 16 4.65 5.51 -12.12
C ILE A 16 4.04 6.89 -11.89
N TRP A 17 2.99 6.92 -11.07
CA TRP A 17 2.29 8.12 -10.64
C TRP A 17 2.31 8.25 -9.13
N THR A 18 2.30 9.47 -8.61
CA THR A 18 2.17 9.76 -7.19
C THR A 18 0.95 10.62 -6.93
N HIS A 19 0.27 10.35 -5.82
CA HIS A 19 -0.85 11.15 -5.32
C HIS A 19 -0.53 11.61 -3.91
N ASP A 20 -0.33 12.93 -3.76
CA ASP A 20 0.03 13.54 -2.48
C ASP A 20 -1.19 14.23 -1.84
N GLN A 21 -1.37 14.00 -0.54
CA GLN A 21 -2.39 14.66 0.28
C GLN A 21 -1.79 15.15 1.59
N ILE A 22 -2.26 16.30 2.09
CA ILE A 22 -1.99 16.69 3.48
C ILE A 22 -2.95 15.93 4.39
N GLN A 23 -2.40 15.21 5.35
CA GLN A 23 -3.17 14.48 6.35
C GLN A 23 -2.85 14.97 7.77
N GLY A 24 -3.91 15.29 8.51
CA GLY A 24 -3.84 15.56 9.94
C GLY A 24 -4.02 14.26 10.73
N VAL A 25 -3.03 13.90 11.56
CA VAL A 25 -3.11 12.79 12.53
C VAL A 25 -2.49 13.27 13.83
N VAL A 26 -3.20 13.12 14.96
CA VAL A 26 -2.72 13.39 16.33
C VAL A 26 -1.86 14.66 16.43
N ASN A 27 -2.48 15.83 16.26
CA ASN A 27 -1.87 17.16 16.39
C ASN A 27 -0.75 17.54 15.40
N VAL A 28 -0.48 16.73 14.37
CA VAL A 28 0.45 17.07 13.28
C VAL A 28 -0.22 16.97 11.91
N ASN A 29 0.18 17.85 10.99
CA ASN A 29 -0.16 17.77 9.57
C ASN A 29 1.08 17.32 8.82
N VAL A 30 0.97 16.22 8.08
CA VAL A 30 2.07 15.66 7.28
C VAL A 30 1.61 15.47 5.83
N PRO A 31 2.47 15.73 4.83
CA PRO A 31 2.23 15.25 3.49
C PRO A 31 2.36 13.72 3.50
N VAL A 32 1.35 13.04 2.96
CA VAL A 32 1.34 11.59 2.75
C VAL A 32 1.22 11.31 1.27
N ARG A 33 1.96 10.30 0.80
CA ARG A 33 2.04 9.91 -0.60
C ARG A 33 1.47 8.52 -0.81
N GLN A 34 0.65 8.41 -1.83
CA GLN A 34 0.34 7.16 -2.53
C GLN A 34 1.21 7.08 -3.79
N THR A 35 1.71 5.90 -4.11
CA THR A 35 2.39 5.65 -5.40
C THR A 35 1.64 4.57 -6.17
N VAL A 36 1.35 4.81 -7.45
CA VAL A 36 0.72 3.86 -8.36
C VAL A 36 1.76 3.40 -9.38
N ILE A 37 1.91 2.09 -9.55
CA ILE A 37 2.85 1.48 -10.50
C ILE A 37 2.05 0.61 -11.47
N LYS A 38 2.29 0.79 -12.76
CA LYS A 38 1.80 -0.10 -13.81
C LYS A 38 2.62 -1.39 -13.84
N LEU A 39 1.92 -2.52 -13.80
CA LEU A 39 2.52 -3.85 -13.83
C LEU A 39 2.69 -4.33 -15.27
N SER A 40 3.78 -5.05 -15.52
CA SER A 40 4.06 -5.68 -16.80
C SER A 40 3.05 -6.80 -17.11
N PRO A 41 2.92 -7.22 -18.37
CA PRO A 41 2.12 -8.38 -18.73
C PRO A 41 2.55 -9.67 -18.00
N GLU A 42 3.84 -9.81 -17.67
CA GLU A 42 4.37 -10.96 -16.92
C GLU A 42 3.90 -10.97 -15.47
N ALA A 43 3.79 -9.78 -14.84
CA ALA A 43 3.15 -9.59 -13.54
C ALA A 43 1.61 -9.69 -13.59
N GLY A 44 1.02 -9.89 -14.77
CA GLY A 44 -0.43 -9.98 -14.98
C GLY A 44 -1.13 -8.65 -15.29
N GLY A 45 -0.38 -7.59 -15.59
CA GLY A 45 -0.88 -6.26 -15.99
C GLY A 45 -1.60 -5.50 -14.88
N GLY A 46 -2.25 -4.37 -15.20
CA GLY A 46 -2.99 -3.57 -14.23
C GLY A 46 -2.10 -2.72 -13.33
N LEU A 47 -2.62 -2.36 -12.16
CA LEU A 47 -1.99 -1.39 -11.26
C LEU A 47 -1.71 -1.99 -9.87
N LEU A 48 -0.55 -1.62 -9.31
CA LEU A 48 -0.21 -1.75 -7.90
C LEU A 48 -0.27 -0.38 -7.24
N VAL A 49 -0.92 -0.27 -6.09
CA VAL A 49 -1.02 0.95 -5.29
C VAL A 49 -0.27 0.76 -3.98
N HIS A 50 0.74 1.57 -3.72
CA HIS A 50 1.55 1.59 -2.50
C HIS A 50 1.11 2.73 -1.58
N ASN A 51 0.88 2.42 -0.29
CA ASN A 51 0.51 3.36 0.77
C ASN A 51 -0.62 4.32 0.38
N PRO A 52 -1.82 3.82 0.04
CA PRO A 52 -2.92 4.64 -0.45
C PRO A 52 -3.32 5.77 0.49
N VAL A 53 -3.63 6.93 -0.09
CA VAL A 53 -4.14 8.12 0.61
C VAL A 53 -5.67 8.11 0.64
N ALA A 54 -6.29 9.13 1.23
CA ALA A 54 -7.74 9.11 1.48
C ALA A 54 -8.51 9.07 0.14
N PRO A 55 -9.51 8.18 -0.02
CA PRO A 55 -10.30 8.02 -1.24
C PRO A 55 -11.31 9.18 -1.39
N THR A 56 -10.80 10.39 -1.56
CA THR A 56 -11.63 11.55 -1.91
C THR A 56 -12.20 11.37 -3.31
N PRO A 57 -13.34 12.01 -3.65
CA PRO A 57 -13.86 11.97 -5.01
C PRO A 57 -12.84 12.40 -6.08
N GLN A 58 -11.93 13.33 -5.73
CA GLN A 58 -10.85 13.76 -6.61
C GLN A 58 -9.85 12.62 -6.87
N LEU A 59 -9.38 11.95 -5.81
CA LEU A 59 -8.46 10.80 -5.95
C LEU A 59 -9.10 9.65 -6.73
N ILE A 60 -10.38 9.34 -6.45
CA ILE A 60 -11.06 8.25 -7.18
C ILE A 60 -11.18 8.57 -8.67
N ALA A 61 -11.50 9.81 -9.06
CA ALA A 61 -11.55 10.19 -10.47
C ALA A 61 -10.16 10.09 -11.17
N MET A 62 -9.09 10.44 -10.46
CA MET A 62 -7.71 10.24 -10.93
C MET A 62 -7.41 8.75 -11.13
N MET A 63 -7.70 7.92 -10.12
CA MET A 63 -7.52 6.47 -10.21
C MET A 63 -8.36 5.82 -11.31
N ASP A 64 -9.61 6.26 -11.51
CA ASP A 64 -10.48 5.76 -12.59
C ASP A 64 -9.87 6.02 -13.97
N THR A 65 -9.18 7.16 -14.13
CA THR A 65 -8.45 7.48 -15.36
C THR A 65 -7.32 6.49 -15.60
N LEU A 66 -6.50 6.21 -14.57
CA LEU A 66 -5.42 5.21 -14.66
C LEU A 66 -5.97 3.80 -14.90
N VAL A 67 -7.07 3.44 -14.23
CA VAL A 67 -7.70 2.12 -14.38
C VAL A 67 -8.22 1.92 -15.80
N LYS A 68 -8.84 2.95 -16.38
CA LYS A 68 -9.33 2.92 -17.76
C LYS A 68 -8.20 2.74 -18.77
N GLN A 69 -7.03 3.33 -18.52
CA GLN A 69 -5.90 3.33 -19.45
C GLN A 69 -4.99 2.10 -19.31
N HIS A 70 -4.80 1.60 -18.08
CA HIS A 70 -3.75 0.62 -17.76
C HIS A 70 -4.27 -0.66 -17.12
N GLY A 71 -5.57 -0.75 -16.87
CA GLY A 71 -6.23 -1.92 -16.28
C GLY A 71 -6.50 -1.78 -14.78
N PRO A 72 -7.16 -2.78 -14.18
CA PRO A 72 -7.67 -2.66 -12.81
C PRO A 72 -6.55 -2.52 -11.77
N VAL A 73 -6.89 -1.94 -10.62
CA VAL A 73 -6.09 -2.08 -9.41
C VAL A 73 -6.11 -3.56 -8.99
N ARG A 74 -4.96 -4.21 -9.10
CA ARG A 74 -4.78 -5.62 -8.73
C ARG A 74 -4.23 -5.79 -7.33
N HIS A 75 -3.38 -4.86 -6.91
CA HIS A 75 -2.64 -4.98 -5.66
C HIS A 75 -2.66 -3.65 -4.90
N ILE A 76 -2.90 -3.73 -3.59
CA ILE A 76 -2.86 -2.59 -2.68
C ILE A 76 -1.94 -2.95 -1.53
N VAL A 77 -0.89 -2.16 -1.32
CA VAL A 77 0.20 -2.48 -0.40
C VAL A 77 0.23 -1.46 0.72
N LEU A 78 0.28 -1.94 1.96
CA LEU A 78 0.63 -1.15 3.14
C LEU A 78 2.08 -1.50 3.51
N GLY A 79 3.02 -0.65 3.10
CA GLY A 79 4.47 -0.83 3.26
C GLY A 79 5.04 -0.23 4.54
N THR A 80 4.19 0.06 5.52
CA THR A 80 4.59 0.60 6.84
C THR A 80 3.60 0.17 7.94
N VAL A 81 3.99 0.30 9.21
CA VAL A 81 3.10 0.23 10.38
C VAL A 81 2.69 1.61 10.89
N ALA A 82 3.15 2.68 10.24
CA ALA A 82 2.86 4.05 10.64
C ALA A 82 1.36 4.38 10.53
N LEU A 83 0.83 5.05 11.54
CA LEU A 83 -0.62 5.23 11.72
C LEU A 83 -1.24 6.09 10.62
N GLU A 84 -0.49 7.06 10.11
CA GLU A 84 -0.90 7.98 9.06
C GLU A 84 -1.22 7.27 7.75
N HIS A 85 -0.48 6.23 7.39
CA HIS A 85 -0.75 5.42 6.20
C HIS A 85 -1.83 4.36 6.44
N LYS A 86 -2.05 3.96 7.70
CA LYS A 86 -3.05 2.95 8.05
C LYS A 86 -4.48 3.49 8.02
N ALA A 87 -4.69 4.75 8.43
CA ALA A 87 -6.03 5.33 8.56
C ALA A 87 -6.82 5.37 7.24
N THR A 88 -6.13 5.59 6.12
CA THR A 88 -6.74 5.67 4.79
C THR A 88 -6.75 4.34 4.05
N PHE A 89 -5.99 3.36 4.52
CA PHE A 89 -5.79 2.08 3.86
C PHE A 89 -7.09 1.29 3.66
N GLY A 90 -7.83 1.04 4.74
CA GLY A 90 -9.12 0.34 4.69
C GLY A 90 -10.16 1.04 3.80
N PRO A 91 -10.45 2.34 4.03
CA PRO A 91 -11.36 3.11 3.18
C PRO A 91 -10.99 3.09 1.70
N PHE A 92 -9.71 3.22 1.35
CA PHE A 92 -9.27 3.13 -0.05
C PHE A 92 -9.52 1.73 -0.61
N ALA A 93 -9.11 0.68 0.11
CA ALA A 93 -9.25 -0.71 -0.32
C ALA A 93 -10.70 -1.15 -0.57
N GLN A 94 -11.69 -0.52 0.07
CA GLN A 94 -13.12 -0.77 -0.18
C GLN A 94 -13.58 -0.37 -1.58
N ASN A 95 -12.90 0.57 -2.25
CA ASN A 95 -13.21 0.98 -3.62
C ASN A 95 -12.72 -0.06 -4.66
N TYR A 96 -11.83 -0.99 -4.25
CA TYR A 96 -11.25 -2.02 -5.11
C TYR A 96 -11.37 -3.40 -4.45
N PRO A 97 -12.60 -3.93 -4.25
CA PRO A 97 -12.84 -5.16 -3.48
C PRO A 97 -12.23 -6.43 -4.10
N ASN A 98 -11.86 -6.36 -5.39
CA ASN A 98 -11.21 -7.46 -6.11
C ASN A 98 -9.68 -7.43 -6.03
N ALA A 99 -9.08 -6.34 -5.55
CA ALA A 99 -7.64 -6.24 -5.37
C ALA A 99 -7.17 -7.14 -4.21
N THR A 100 -5.95 -7.66 -4.32
CA THR A 100 -5.24 -8.30 -3.21
C THR A 100 -4.56 -7.22 -2.37
N VAL A 101 -4.87 -7.22 -1.08
CA VAL A 101 -4.22 -6.39 -0.07
C VAL A 101 -2.99 -7.10 0.47
N TRP A 102 -1.88 -6.38 0.54
CA TRP A 102 -0.60 -6.83 1.08
C TRP A 102 -0.21 -5.97 2.28
N LEU A 103 -0.04 -6.60 3.43
CA LEU A 103 0.29 -5.92 4.66
C LEU A 103 1.74 -6.18 5.03
N GLN A 104 2.46 -5.13 5.38
CA GLN A 104 3.72 -5.30 6.10
C GLN A 104 3.50 -6.04 7.43
N PRO A 105 4.42 -6.93 7.84
CA PRO A 105 4.41 -7.56 9.15
C PRO A 105 4.38 -6.57 10.32
N GLY A 106 3.72 -6.98 11.42
CA GLY A 106 3.73 -6.22 12.67
C GLY A 106 2.70 -5.09 12.75
N GLN A 107 1.66 -5.11 11.89
CA GLN A 107 0.51 -4.20 12.00
C GLN A 107 -0.04 -4.16 13.43
N TRP A 108 -0.28 -2.94 13.91
CA TRP A 108 -0.81 -2.67 15.25
C TRP A 108 -1.81 -1.51 15.19
N ALA A 109 -2.64 -1.35 16.21
CA ALA A 109 -3.57 -0.23 16.30
C ALA A 109 -3.55 0.42 17.69
N PHE A 110 -3.91 1.72 17.73
CA PHE A 110 -4.02 2.54 18.93
C PHE A 110 -5.45 3.09 19.07
N PRO A 111 -6.00 3.24 20.29
CA PRO A 111 -5.43 2.86 21.59
C PRO A 111 -5.54 1.37 21.91
N ILE A 112 -6.30 0.63 21.11
CA ILE A 112 -6.52 -0.81 21.27
C ILE A 112 -6.02 -1.51 20.01
N ASN A 113 -5.27 -2.59 20.20
CA ASN A 113 -4.74 -3.37 19.09
C ASN A 113 -5.83 -4.23 18.44
N LEU A 114 -6.57 -3.67 17.50
CA LEU A 114 -7.63 -4.34 16.75
C LEU A 114 -7.06 -5.15 15.56
N PRO A 115 -7.65 -6.33 15.25
CA PRO A 115 -7.40 -7.04 14.00
C PRO A 115 -7.60 -6.15 12.76
N ILE A 116 -6.79 -6.35 11.72
CA ILE A 116 -6.82 -5.50 10.51
C ILE A 116 -8.19 -5.56 9.79
N GLU A 117 -8.90 -6.66 9.91
CA GLU A 117 -10.24 -6.90 9.39
C GLU A 117 -11.27 -5.92 9.95
N LEU A 118 -11.02 -5.37 11.14
CA LEU A 118 -11.86 -4.37 11.81
C LEU A 118 -11.40 -2.93 11.52
N THR A 119 -10.37 -2.74 10.70
CA THR A 119 -9.84 -1.41 10.32
C THR A 119 -10.34 -0.92 8.96
N GLY A 120 -11.41 -1.53 8.45
CA GLY A 120 -12.02 -1.18 7.16
C GLY A 120 -11.44 -1.93 5.96
N VAL A 121 -10.47 -2.83 6.15
CA VAL A 121 -10.03 -3.76 5.09
C VAL A 121 -11.09 -4.84 4.94
N THR A 122 -11.67 -4.99 3.73
CA THR A 122 -12.77 -5.94 3.45
C THR A 122 -12.29 -7.19 2.73
N GLN A 123 -11.07 -7.21 2.19
CA GLN A 123 -10.43 -8.37 1.57
C GLN A 123 -10.30 -9.51 2.58
N ARG A 124 -10.56 -10.76 2.15
CA ARG A 124 -10.49 -11.97 2.98
C ARG A 124 -9.83 -13.11 2.21
N GLY A 125 -9.43 -14.15 2.94
CA GLY A 125 -8.82 -15.36 2.37
C GLY A 125 -7.62 -15.02 1.48
N PRO A 126 -7.55 -15.50 0.23
CA PRO A 126 -6.39 -15.32 -0.63
C PRO A 126 -6.14 -13.85 -1.05
N ARG A 127 -7.08 -12.93 -0.81
CA ARG A 127 -6.94 -11.50 -1.13
C ARG A 127 -6.41 -10.66 0.02
N LEU A 128 -6.26 -11.23 1.22
CA LEU A 128 -5.64 -10.56 2.36
C LEU A 128 -4.35 -11.30 2.68
N ARG A 129 -3.21 -10.71 2.32
CA ARG A 129 -1.90 -11.33 2.45
C ARG A 129 -0.99 -10.45 3.31
N GLN A 130 -0.06 -11.08 4.01
CA GLN A 130 1.03 -10.38 4.67
C GLN A 130 2.31 -10.61 3.87
N LEU A 131 3.14 -9.58 3.71
CA LEU A 131 4.46 -9.67 3.08
C LEU A 131 5.38 -10.56 3.92
N SER A 132 6.29 -11.27 3.27
CA SER A 132 7.24 -12.13 3.98
C SER A 132 8.40 -11.28 4.53
N PRO A 133 8.78 -11.39 5.80
CA PRO A 133 9.97 -10.72 6.33
C PRO A 133 11.28 -11.25 5.69
N ASN A 134 11.22 -12.43 5.10
CA ASN A 134 12.30 -13.00 4.31
C ASN A 134 11.69 -13.52 3.00
N PRO A 135 11.88 -12.83 1.86
CA PRO A 135 11.35 -13.27 0.57
C PRO A 135 11.80 -14.69 0.17
N SER A 136 12.93 -15.14 0.73
CA SER A 136 13.53 -16.47 0.56
C SER A 136 12.89 -17.56 1.44
N VAL A 137 12.18 -17.19 2.50
CA VAL A 137 11.59 -18.11 3.47
C VAL A 137 10.13 -17.74 3.69
N GLY A 138 9.26 -18.24 2.79
CA GLY A 138 7.80 -18.38 2.90
C GLY A 138 7.00 -17.41 3.79
N TYR A 139 5.98 -16.80 3.19
CA TYR A 139 5.01 -15.90 3.82
C TYR A 139 4.34 -16.52 5.07
N ARG A 140 4.34 -15.79 6.19
CA ARG A 140 3.71 -16.23 7.45
C ARG A 140 2.40 -15.47 7.73
N TYR A 141 1.46 -16.21 8.28
CA TYR A 141 0.15 -15.83 8.86
C TYR A 141 -1.09 -15.74 7.96
N TYR A 142 -1.01 -15.39 6.67
CA TYR A 142 -2.21 -15.33 5.80
C TYR A 142 -2.01 -15.77 4.35
N SER A 143 -0.84 -16.30 4.02
CA SER A 143 -0.46 -16.64 2.65
C SER A 143 -0.01 -18.10 2.57
N SER A 144 -0.65 -18.86 1.69
CA SER A 144 -0.16 -20.15 1.24
C SER A 144 0.96 -19.94 0.22
N GLY A 145 2.16 -19.57 0.69
CA GLY A 145 3.43 -19.99 0.10
C GLY A 145 3.82 -19.57 -1.33
N THR A 146 3.21 -18.59 -1.99
CA THR A 146 3.68 -18.14 -3.32
C THR A 146 4.20 -16.71 -3.29
N GLN A 147 5.32 -16.45 -3.98
CA GLN A 147 5.79 -15.08 -4.22
C GLN A 147 4.66 -14.23 -4.84
N PRO A 148 4.60 -12.92 -4.51
CA PRO A 148 3.67 -12.01 -5.14
C PRO A 148 3.81 -12.04 -6.65
N GLU A 149 2.69 -11.99 -7.35
CA GLU A 149 2.67 -12.05 -8.82
C GLU A 149 3.46 -10.87 -9.42
N TRP A 150 3.50 -9.73 -8.73
CA TRP A 150 4.26 -8.54 -9.10
C TRP A 150 5.77 -8.62 -8.83
N ALA A 151 6.29 -9.70 -8.23
CA ALA A 151 7.71 -9.83 -7.88
C ALA A 151 8.64 -9.84 -9.11
N VAL A 152 8.11 -10.16 -10.29
CA VAL A 152 8.84 -10.08 -11.57
C VAL A 152 9.20 -8.64 -11.95
N ASP A 153 8.43 -7.66 -11.50
CA ASP A 153 8.67 -6.23 -11.74
C ASP A 153 9.29 -5.54 -10.51
N ILE A 154 8.83 -5.90 -9.32
CA ILE A 154 9.11 -5.18 -8.08
C ILE A 154 9.71 -6.14 -7.05
N GLU A 155 10.96 -5.93 -6.70
CA GLU A 155 11.58 -6.60 -5.55
C GLU A 155 11.20 -5.88 -4.26
N TYR A 156 11.26 -6.57 -3.12
CA TYR A 156 11.00 -5.95 -1.84
C TYR A 156 11.84 -6.57 -0.72
N GLU A 157 12.14 -5.76 0.28
CA GLU A 157 12.84 -6.18 1.50
C GLU A 157 12.16 -5.55 2.71
N THR A 158 12.05 -6.31 3.81
CA THR A 158 11.32 -5.88 5.01
C THR A 158 12.26 -5.73 6.19
N LEU A 159 12.23 -4.56 6.82
CA LEU A 159 12.86 -4.28 8.10
C LEU A 159 11.83 -4.40 9.24
N GLY A 160 12.20 -5.14 10.28
CA GLY A 160 11.41 -5.28 11.50
C GLY A 160 10.45 -6.49 11.51
N PRO A 161 9.48 -6.54 12.44
CA PRO A 161 9.09 -5.45 13.34
C PRO A 161 10.01 -5.27 14.55
N LEU A 162 10.43 -4.03 14.79
CA LEU A 162 11.09 -3.56 16.00
C LEU A 162 10.01 -3.06 16.97
N ARG A 163 9.98 -3.61 18.19
CA ARG A 163 9.00 -3.23 19.22
C ARG A 163 9.67 -2.37 20.28
N PHE A 164 9.06 -1.25 20.62
CA PHE A 164 9.56 -0.34 21.66
C PHE A 164 8.63 -0.37 22.88
N GLN A 165 9.20 -0.16 24.08
CA GLN A 165 8.44 -0.20 25.33
C GLN A 165 7.43 0.96 25.47
N SER A 166 7.64 2.08 24.77
CA SER A 166 6.88 3.33 25.00
C SER A 166 6.23 3.96 23.76
N VAL A 167 6.58 3.56 22.53
CA VAL A 167 6.18 4.28 21.29
C VAL A 167 5.63 3.38 20.16
N GLY A 168 5.13 2.19 20.50
CA GLY A 168 4.57 1.27 19.51
C GLY A 168 5.64 0.44 18.79
N ALA A 169 5.40 0.12 17.51
CA ALA A 169 6.31 -0.69 16.69
C ALA A 169 6.78 0.11 15.46
N PHE A 170 8.01 -0.14 15.04
CA PHE A 170 8.55 0.28 13.75
C PHE A 170 8.78 -0.93 12.87
N SER A 171 8.38 -0.82 11.61
CA SER A 171 8.68 -1.76 10.56
C SER A 171 8.46 -1.03 9.25
N GLU A 172 9.21 -1.39 8.23
CA GLU A 172 9.10 -0.84 6.89
C GLU A 172 9.36 -1.94 5.86
N THR A 173 8.63 -1.92 4.74
CA THR A 173 8.98 -2.69 3.56
C THR A 173 9.39 -1.73 2.47
N ALA A 174 10.65 -1.82 2.04
CA ALA A 174 11.14 -1.11 0.87
C ALA A 174 10.83 -1.90 -0.40
N PHE A 175 10.50 -1.21 -1.48
CA PHE A 175 10.20 -1.82 -2.78
C PHE A 175 11.11 -1.24 -3.86
N PHE A 176 11.69 -2.10 -4.70
CA PHE A 176 12.54 -1.71 -5.81
C PHE A 176 11.89 -2.11 -7.14
N HIS A 177 11.39 -1.12 -7.88
CA HIS A 177 10.86 -1.32 -9.22
C HIS A 177 12.02 -1.48 -10.20
N LYS A 178 12.28 -2.73 -10.62
CA LYS A 178 13.44 -3.11 -11.42
C LYS A 178 13.54 -2.37 -12.76
N PRO A 179 12.46 -2.24 -13.56
CA PRO A 179 12.54 -1.61 -14.88
C PRO A 179 13.02 -0.16 -14.85
N THR A 180 12.57 0.61 -13.86
CA THR A 180 12.88 2.05 -13.76
C THR A 180 14.00 2.35 -12.77
N LYS A 181 14.48 1.33 -12.04
CA LYS A 181 15.43 1.46 -10.93
C LYS A 181 14.96 2.44 -9.85
N THR A 182 13.65 2.45 -9.60
CA THR A 182 13.03 3.34 -8.60
C THR A 182 12.89 2.60 -7.28
N LEU A 183 13.38 3.21 -6.21
CA LEU A 183 13.20 2.74 -4.83
C LEU A 183 12.02 3.47 -4.18
N LEU A 184 11.11 2.71 -3.58
CA LEU A 184 9.99 3.20 -2.79
C LEU A 184 10.24 2.85 -1.32
N VAL A 185 10.19 3.88 -0.48
CA VAL A 185 10.35 3.85 0.98
C VAL A 185 9.33 4.82 1.59
N THR A 186 9.00 4.64 2.87
CA THR A 186 7.99 5.46 3.56
C THR A 186 8.62 6.52 4.45
#